data_AF-A0A847VE19-F1
#
_entry.id   AF-A0A847VE19-F1
#
_cell.length_a   1.000
_cell.length_b   1.000
_cell.length_c   1.000
_cell.angle_alpha   90.00
_cell.angle_beta   90.00
_cell.angle_gamma   90.00
#
_symmetry.space_group_name_H-M   'P 1'
#
loop_
_entity.id
_entity.type
_entity.pdbx_description
1 polymer ?
#
loop_
_entity_poly.entity_id
_entity_poly.type
_entity_poly.pdbx_seq_one_letter_code
_entity_poly.pdbx_strand_id
1 'polypeptide(L)'
;VDNLICSNNTVIFVSGNLVIRPPVKIDSLNKDACIFVVQGNVTIEEGENSSIGGVFAYDSIHAYILSDGKVIIQSETGKEEGSILDGIYINGGYHARLGTSITRSLRLQERLLFPFLAVDYHPKYGVLAKTLFGGYLTLQKTEVGFKE
;
A
#
# COMPACT_ATOMS: atom_id res chain seq x y z
N VAL A 1 -2.96 -11.39 -5.83
CA VAL A 1 -1.65 -11.09 -6.45
C VAL A 1 -0.60 -11.64 -5.51
N ASP A 2 0.14 -12.64 -5.97
CA ASP A 2 1.24 -13.30 -5.24
C ASP A 2 2.57 -12.92 -5.86
N ASN A 3 3.56 -12.58 -5.02
CA ASN A 3 4.96 -12.34 -5.42
C ASN A 3 5.12 -11.41 -6.63
N LEU A 4 4.36 -10.31 -6.64
CA LEU A 4 4.48 -9.31 -7.70
C LEU A 4 5.78 -8.53 -7.56
N ILE A 5 6.50 -8.40 -8.68
CA ILE A 5 7.68 -7.56 -8.78
C ILE A 5 7.32 -6.32 -9.60
N CYS A 6 7.38 -5.16 -8.95
CA CYS A 6 7.27 -3.87 -9.60
C CYS A 6 8.61 -3.50 -10.24
N SER A 7 8.76 -3.77 -11.54
CA SER A 7 10.01 -3.53 -12.29
C SER A 7 10.02 -2.23 -13.09
N ASN A 8 8.91 -1.50 -13.13
CA ASN A 8 8.78 -0.24 -13.85
C ASN A 8 7.71 0.65 -13.20
N ASN A 9 7.76 1.94 -13.52
CA ASN A 9 6.73 2.92 -13.19
C ASN A 9 5.39 2.58 -13.84
N THR A 10 4.44 2.08 -13.05
CA THR A 10 3.19 1.51 -13.56
C THR A 10 1.99 1.93 -12.72
N VAL A 11 0.87 2.21 -13.38
CA VAL A 11 -0.46 2.33 -12.75
C VAL A 11 -1.31 1.15 -13.20
N ILE A 12 -1.91 0.46 -12.24
CA ILE A 12 -2.71 -0.75 -12.45
C ILE A 12 -4.13 -0.45 -12.02
N PHE A 13 -5.07 -0.53 -12.96
CA PHE A 13 -6.51 -0.39 -12.69
C PHE A 13 -7.14 -1.76 -12.49
N VAL A 14 -7.89 -1.92 -11.40
CA VAL A 14 -8.59 -3.15 -11.02
C VAL A 14 -10.07 -2.83 -10.88
N SER A 15 -10.91 -3.37 -11.77
CA SER A 15 -12.37 -3.14 -11.76
C SER A 15 -13.12 -3.90 -10.65
N GLY A 16 -12.46 -4.86 -10.01
CA GLY A 16 -13.02 -5.65 -8.93
C GLY A 16 -12.29 -5.43 -7.60
N ASN A 17 -12.35 -6.45 -6.75
CA ASN A 17 -11.55 -6.50 -5.54
C ASN A 17 -10.10 -6.88 -5.87
N LEU A 18 -9.15 -6.37 -5.07
CA LEU A 18 -7.75 -6.75 -5.14
C LEU A 18 -7.38 -7.52 -3.87
N VAL A 19 -6.82 -8.71 -4.04
CA VAL A 19 -6.21 -9.46 -2.94
C VAL A 19 -4.70 -9.35 -3.08
N ILE A 20 -4.03 -8.85 -2.04
CA ILE A 20 -2.57 -8.76 -1.93
C ILE A 20 -2.13 -9.78 -0.90
N ARG A 21 -1.27 -10.70 -1.32
CA ARG A 21 -0.51 -11.58 -0.44
C ARG A 21 0.95 -11.11 -0.48
N PRO A 22 1.40 -10.39 0.55
CA PRO A 22 2.77 -9.89 0.60
C PRO A 22 3.83 -11.00 0.45
N PRO A 23 5.06 -10.68 0.02
CA PRO A 23 5.55 -9.34 -0.30
C PRO A 23 5.17 -8.85 -1.71
N VAL A 24 5.00 -7.53 -1.84
CA VAL A 24 5.03 -6.85 -3.14
C VAL A 24 6.40 -6.22 -3.29
N LYS A 25 7.25 -6.84 -4.11
CA LYS A 25 8.66 -6.47 -4.28
C LYS A 25 8.80 -5.37 -5.33
N ILE A 26 9.92 -4.68 -5.25
CA ILE A 26 10.33 -3.66 -6.20
C ILE A 26 11.73 -4.00 -6.71
N ASP A 27 11.97 -3.83 -8.01
CA ASP A 27 13.27 -4.14 -8.60
C ASP A 27 14.30 -3.05 -8.26
N SER A 28 13.95 -1.78 -8.48
CA SER A 28 14.74 -0.63 -8.04
C SER A 28 13.98 0.23 -7.04
N LEU A 29 14.34 0.12 -5.75
CA LEU A 29 13.76 0.87 -4.62
C LEU A 29 13.63 2.39 -4.88
N ASN A 30 14.61 2.99 -5.56
CA ASN A 30 14.67 4.43 -5.77
C ASN A 30 14.02 4.91 -7.08
N LYS A 31 13.72 3.99 -8.00
CA LYS A 31 13.27 4.34 -9.36
C LYS A 31 11.86 3.87 -9.64
N ASP A 32 11.52 2.65 -9.26
CA ASP A 32 10.28 2.02 -9.67
C ASP A 32 9.15 2.37 -8.70
N ALA A 33 7.93 2.40 -9.22
CA ALA A 33 6.75 2.70 -8.44
C ALA A 33 5.52 2.06 -9.09
N CYS A 34 4.77 1.31 -8.28
CA CYS A 34 3.48 0.75 -8.67
C CYS A 34 2.36 1.42 -7.89
N ILE A 35 1.38 1.93 -8.62
CA ILE A 35 0.15 2.50 -8.08
C ILE A 35 -1.01 1.59 -8.47
N PHE A 36 -1.79 1.14 -7.50
CA PHE A 36 -3.02 0.39 -7.72
C PHE A 36 -4.22 1.32 -7.57
N VAL A 37 -5.12 1.29 -8.54
CA VAL A 37 -6.42 1.96 -8.48
C VAL A 37 -7.48 0.88 -8.56
N VAL A 38 -8.17 0.65 -7.44
CA VAL A 38 -9.05 -0.49 -7.21
C VAL A 38 -10.47 0.00 -6.99
N GLN A 39 -11.39 -0.43 -7.85
CA GLN A 39 -12.81 -0.08 -7.74
C GLN A 39 -13.48 -0.77 -6.54
N GLY A 40 -13.07 -1.99 -6.23
CA GLY A 40 -13.57 -2.76 -5.10
C GLY A 40 -12.73 -2.62 -3.82
N ASN A 41 -12.89 -3.59 -2.94
CA ASN A 41 -12.10 -3.71 -1.72
C ASN A 41 -10.67 -4.16 -2.02
N VAL A 42 -9.75 -3.78 -1.15
CA VAL A 42 -8.39 -4.32 -1.12
C VAL A 42 -8.26 -5.17 0.14
N THR A 43 -7.95 -6.44 -0.02
CA THR A 43 -7.64 -7.35 1.09
C THR A 43 -6.15 -7.60 1.11
N ILE A 44 -5.49 -7.25 2.21
CA ILE A 44 -4.11 -7.64 2.51
C ILE A 44 -4.22 -8.88 3.40
N GLU A 45 -3.90 -10.02 2.81
CA GLU A 45 -3.87 -11.32 3.47
C GLU A 45 -2.51 -11.54 4.15
N GLU A 46 -2.35 -12.70 4.79
CA GLU A 46 -1.05 -13.14 5.25
C GLU A 46 -0.05 -13.25 4.10
N GLY A 47 1.19 -12.85 4.38
CA GLY A 47 2.28 -12.90 3.42
C GLY A 47 3.12 -14.17 3.53
N GLU A 48 4.29 -14.11 2.91
CA GLU A 48 5.39 -15.04 3.18
C GLU A 48 5.87 -14.87 4.62
N ASN A 49 6.23 -15.96 5.32
CA ASN A 49 6.72 -15.89 6.69
C ASN A 49 8.06 -15.13 6.77
N SER A 50 8.00 -13.84 7.09
CA SER A 50 9.15 -12.93 7.11
C SER A 50 9.98 -13.09 8.38
N SER A 51 9.35 -13.43 9.50
CA SER A 51 10.03 -13.68 10.78
C SER A 51 10.80 -15.00 10.74
N ILE A 52 12.13 -14.92 10.68
CA ILE A 52 13.03 -16.09 10.65
C ILE A 52 13.84 -16.16 11.95
N GLY A 53 14.02 -17.37 12.49
CA GLY A 53 14.92 -17.60 13.63
C GLY A 53 14.47 -16.93 14.93
N GLY A 54 13.16 -16.67 15.08
CA GLY A 54 12.62 -16.00 16.27
C GLY A 54 12.82 -14.48 16.28
N VAL A 55 13.23 -13.89 15.16
CA VAL A 55 13.36 -12.44 15.00
C VAL A 55 12.13 -11.90 14.28
N PHE A 56 11.48 -10.90 14.88
CA PHE A 56 10.33 -10.22 14.28
C PHE A 56 10.70 -9.50 12.99
N ALA A 57 9.83 -9.60 11.98
CA ALA A 57 9.97 -8.92 10.71
C ALA A 57 8.61 -8.41 10.17
N TYR A 58 8.68 -7.69 9.06
CA TYR A 58 7.50 -7.15 8.38
C TYR A 58 7.35 -7.74 6.98
N ASP A 59 6.11 -8.05 6.64
CA ASP A 59 5.72 -8.31 5.26
C ASP A 59 5.65 -6.99 4.50
N SER A 60 6.55 -6.85 3.52
CA SER A 60 6.76 -5.57 2.84
C SER A 60 5.91 -5.43 1.57
N ILE A 61 5.23 -4.29 1.44
CA ILE A 61 4.45 -3.90 0.28
C ILE A 61 5.01 -2.59 -0.26
N HIS A 62 5.69 -2.65 -1.41
CA HIS A 62 6.21 -1.48 -2.11
C HIS A 62 5.21 -0.96 -3.14
N ALA A 63 4.14 -0.30 -2.68
CA ALA A 63 3.10 0.21 -3.56
C ALA A 63 2.33 1.40 -2.96
N TYR A 64 1.65 2.13 -3.85
CA TYR A 64 0.60 3.06 -3.46
C TYR A 64 -0.76 2.50 -3.88
N ILE A 65 -1.73 2.43 -2.97
CA ILE A 65 -3.01 1.75 -3.20
C ILE A 65 -4.17 2.73 -3.02
N LEU A 66 -4.99 2.91 -4.04
CA LEU A 66 -6.22 3.68 -4.01
C LEU A 66 -7.39 2.72 -4.15
N SER A 67 -8.32 2.72 -3.20
CA SER A 67 -9.49 1.86 -3.19
C SER A 67 -10.79 2.66 -3.02
N ASP A 68 -11.73 2.45 -3.92
CA ASP A 68 -13.12 2.92 -3.79
C ASP A 68 -13.91 2.13 -2.73
N GLY A 69 -13.41 0.96 -2.35
CA GLY A 69 -13.95 0.11 -1.29
C GLY A 69 -13.26 0.34 0.07
N LYS A 70 -13.21 -0.75 0.84
CA LYS A 70 -12.45 -0.85 2.11
C LYS A 70 -11.07 -1.44 1.86
N VAL A 71 -10.11 -1.01 2.66
CA VAL A 71 -8.84 -1.74 2.84
C VAL A 71 -8.96 -2.63 4.06
N ILE A 72 -8.78 -3.93 3.88
CA ILE A 72 -8.96 -4.97 4.90
C ILE A 72 -7.60 -5.62 5.14
N ILE A 73 -7.02 -5.40 6.32
CA ILE A 73 -5.77 -6.03 6.73
C ILE A 73 -6.11 -7.20 7.63
N GLN A 74 -5.95 -8.41 7.11
CA GLN A 74 -6.34 -9.64 7.78
C GLN A 74 -5.26 -10.12 8.76
N SER A 75 -5.66 -10.98 9.69
CA SER A 75 -4.73 -11.64 10.61
C SER A 75 -3.99 -12.78 9.92
N GLU A 76 -2.80 -13.11 10.40
CA GLU A 76 -2.13 -14.36 10.05
C GLU A 76 -2.81 -15.53 10.74
N THR A 77 -3.49 -16.37 9.95
CA THR A 77 -4.20 -17.55 10.43
C THR A 77 -3.49 -18.85 10.07
N GLY A 78 -2.57 -18.82 9.11
CA GLY A 78 -1.78 -19.97 8.66
C GLY A 78 -0.56 -20.28 9.54
N LYS A 79 -0.25 -19.41 10.52
CA LYS A 79 0.86 -19.64 11.46
C LYS A 79 0.40 -20.44 12.68
N GLU A 80 1.26 -21.34 13.15
CA GLU A 80 1.01 -22.13 14.36
C GLU A 80 0.86 -21.24 15.59
N GLU A 81 0.06 -21.69 16.56
CA GLU A 81 -0.17 -20.98 17.81
C GLU A 81 1.16 -20.70 18.54
N GLY A 82 1.37 -19.44 18.92
CA GLY A 82 2.62 -19.00 19.55
C GLY A 82 3.72 -18.60 18.58
N SER A 83 3.56 -18.80 17.26
CA SER A 83 4.50 -18.28 16.26
C SER A 83 4.57 -16.75 16.25
N ILE A 84 5.70 -16.21 15.81
CA ILE A 84 5.83 -14.75 15.63
C ILE A 84 4.92 -14.33 14.48
N LEU A 85 3.98 -13.44 14.79
CA LEU A 85 3.14 -12.82 13.77
C LEU A 85 3.91 -11.65 13.16
N ASP A 86 3.97 -11.59 11.84
CA ASP A 86 4.66 -10.54 11.11
C ASP A 86 3.87 -9.23 11.17
N GLY A 87 4.57 -8.10 11.12
CA GLY A 87 3.94 -6.81 10.87
C GLY A 87 3.67 -6.63 9.37
N ILE A 88 2.88 -5.62 9.00
CA ILE A 88 2.80 -5.16 7.61
C ILE A 88 3.58 -3.85 7.48
N TYR A 89 4.52 -3.79 6.54
CA TYR A 89 5.23 -2.56 6.19
C TYR A 89 4.84 -2.13 4.79
N ILE A 90 4.28 -0.93 4.66
CA ILE A 90 3.88 -0.35 3.37
C ILE A 90 4.83 0.80 3.06
N ASN A 91 5.71 0.61 2.07
CA ASN A 91 6.49 1.70 1.50
C ASN A 91 5.69 2.31 0.34
N GLY A 92 5.13 3.49 0.58
CA GLY A 92 4.17 4.15 -0.29
C GLY A 92 2.98 4.65 0.52
N GLY A 93 1.83 4.01 0.37
CA GLY A 93 0.65 4.38 1.14
C GLY A 93 -0.62 3.76 0.59
N TYR A 94 -1.72 3.99 1.29
CA TYR A 94 -3.02 3.60 0.78
C TYR A 94 -4.11 4.58 1.19
N HIS A 95 -5.12 4.70 0.35
CA HIS A 95 -6.38 5.37 0.67
C HIS A 95 -7.56 4.44 0.40
N ALA A 96 -8.51 4.43 1.34
CA ALA A 96 -9.74 3.65 1.23
C ALA A 96 -10.93 4.59 1.41
N ARG A 97 -11.82 4.63 0.42
CA ARG A 97 -13.01 5.50 0.46
C ARG A 97 -14.01 5.05 1.53
N LEU A 98 -14.20 3.74 1.72
CA LEU A 98 -15.12 3.20 2.73
C LEU A 98 -14.43 2.89 4.08
N GLY A 99 -13.17 3.32 4.23
CA GLY A 99 -12.37 3.16 5.45
C GLY A 99 -11.52 1.90 5.49
N THR A 100 -10.84 1.72 6.62
CA THR A 100 -9.89 0.62 6.84
C THR A 100 -10.41 -0.31 7.94
N SER A 101 -10.38 -1.61 7.69
CA SER A 101 -10.63 -2.65 8.69
C SER A 101 -9.35 -3.40 8.97
N ILE A 102 -8.95 -3.47 10.23
CA ILE A 102 -7.69 -4.11 10.64
C ILE A 102 -8.02 -5.17 11.68
N THR A 103 -7.73 -6.43 11.35
CA THR A 103 -7.83 -7.53 12.31
C THR A 103 -6.46 -8.06 12.74
N ARG A 104 -5.39 -7.70 12.01
CA ARG A 104 -4.01 -8.10 12.32
C ARG A 104 -3.59 -7.64 13.71
N SER A 105 -2.96 -8.55 14.44
CA SER A 105 -2.41 -8.30 15.77
C SER A 105 -1.03 -8.93 15.88
N LEU A 106 -0.16 -8.33 16.68
CA LEU A 106 1.11 -8.92 17.08
C LEU A 106 0.94 -9.61 18.43
N ARG A 107 1.86 -10.52 18.78
CA ARG A 107 1.91 -11.05 20.16
C ARG A 107 2.29 -9.93 21.12
N LEU A 108 2.03 -10.16 22.41
CA LEU A 108 2.27 -9.15 23.44
C LEU A 108 3.72 -8.66 23.49
N GLN A 109 4.69 -9.56 23.25
CA GLN A 109 6.12 -9.24 23.27
C GLN A 109 6.49 -8.26 22.15
N GLU A 110 6.10 -8.55 20.91
CA GLU A 110 6.41 -7.67 19.76
C GLU A 110 5.59 -6.39 19.78
N ARG A 111 4.32 -6.42 20.21
CA ARG A 111 3.43 -5.24 20.21
C ARG A 111 3.91 -4.10 21.11
N LEU A 112 4.80 -4.38 22.07
CA LEU A 112 5.42 -3.36 22.92
C LEU A 112 6.56 -2.62 22.22
N LEU A 113 7.15 -3.22 21.19
CA LEU A 113 8.33 -2.71 20.50
C LEU A 113 8.01 -2.22 19.08
N PHE A 114 7.02 -2.83 18.43
CA PHE A 114 6.72 -2.64 17.02
C PHE A 114 5.22 -2.42 16.78
N PRO A 115 4.83 -1.52 15.87
CA PRO A 115 3.46 -1.46 15.38
C PRO A 115 3.15 -2.65 14.47
N PHE A 116 1.90 -3.11 14.47
CA PHE A 116 1.46 -4.16 13.53
C PHE A 116 1.41 -3.65 12.07
N LEU A 117 1.26 -2.34 11.87
CA LEU A 117 1.22 -1.67 10.58
C LEU A 117 2.14 -0.46 10.63
N ALA A 118 3.15 -0.46 9.77
CA ALA A 118 4.02 0.68 9.53
C ALA A 118 3.79 1.16 8.09
N VAL A 119 3.43 2.43 7.93
CA VAL A 119 3.28 3.06 6.61
C VAL A 119 4.33 4.14 6.48
N ASP A 120 5.20 3.99 5.48
CA ASP A 120 6.28 4.91 5.18
C ASP A 120 6.02 5.56 3.82
N TYR A 121 5.73 6.85 3.85
CA TYR A 121 5.39 7.61 2.66
C TYR A 121 6.64 7.87 1.80
N HIS A 122 6.61 7.41 0.55
CA HIS A 122 7.69 7.66 -0.40
C HIS A 122 7.28 8.67 -1.50
N PRO A 123 7.95 9.83 -1.65
CA PRO A 123 7.58 10.89 -2.60
C PRO A 123 7.49 10.46 -4.07
N LYS A 124 8.26 9.43 -4.48
CA LYS A 124 8.24 8.85 -5.83
C LYS A 124 6.83 8.53 -6.34
N TYR A 125 5.93 8.07 -5.48
CA TYR A 125 4.55 7.76 -5.88
C TYR A 125 3.78 9.03 -6.26
N GLY A 126 4.01 10.15 -5.57
CA GLY A 126 3.44 11.44 -5.93
C GLY A 126 4.02 12.02 -7.22
N VAL A 127 5.33 11.86 -7.46
CA VAL A 127 6.00 12.26 -8.71
C VAL A 127 5.46 11.46 -9.89
N LEU A 128 5.31 10.14 -9.73
CA LEU A 128 4.72 9.27 -10.74
C LEU A 128 3.27 9.66 -11.04
N ALA A 129 2.45 9.83 -9.99
CA ALA A 129 1.06 10.25 -10.14
C ALA A 129 0.94 11.58 -10.90
N LYS A 130 1.77 12.59 -10.58
CA LYS A 130 1.81 13.87 -11.29
C LYS A 130 2.20 13.71 -12.76
N THR A 131 3.14 12.81 -13.06
CA THR A 131 3.60 12.55 -14.42
C THR A 131 2.50 11.89 -15.27
N LEU A 132 1.71 11.00 -14.68
CA LEU A 132 0.71 10.22 -15.40
C LEU A 132 -0.67 10.91 -15.47
N PHE A 133 -1.13 11.49 -14.36
CA PHE A 133 -2.44 12.13 -14.26
C PHE A 133 -2.39 13.64 -14.53
N GLY A 134 -1.19 14.20 -14.71
CA GLY A 134 -0.97 15.63 -14.78
C GLY A 134 -0.90 16.28 -13.38
N GLY A 135 -0.42 17.52 -13.36
CA GLY A 135 -0.47 18.35 -12.17
C GLY A 135 -1.74 19.18 -12.10
N TYR A 136 -2.07 19.66 -10.90
CA TYR A 136 -3.10 20.70 -10.75
C TYR A 136 -2.64 21.96 -11.50
N LEU A 137 -3.39 22.36 -12.53
CA LEU A 137 -3.27 23.66 -13.16
C LEU A 137 -4.23 24.62 -12.44
N THR A 138 -3.69 25.58 -11.70
CA THR A 138 -4.49 26.71 -11.20
C THR A 138 -4.87 27.59 -12.38
N LEU A 139 -6.00 27.30 -13.04
CA LEU A 139 -6.55 28.16 -14.08
C LEU A 139 -7.19 29.38 -13.42
N GLN A 140 -6.43 30.46 -13.24
CA GLN A 140 -6.98 31.74 -12.83
C GLN A 140 -7.63 32.39 -14.07
N LYS A 141 -8.96 32.43 -14.10
CA LYS A 141 -9.72 33.08 -15.17
C LYS A 141 -9.62 34.59 -14.99
N THR A 142 -8.79 35.26 -15.79
CA THR A 142 -8.76 36.73 -15.85
C THR A 142 -9.79 37.19 -16.88
N GLU A 143 -10.85 37.87 -16.44
CA GLU A 143 -11.77 38.53 -17.35
C GLU A 143 -11.15 39.86 -17.82
N VAL A 144 -10.95 40.01 -19.12
CA VAL A 144 -10.59 41.29 -19.75
C VAL A 144 -11.88 42.00 -20.13
N GLY A 145 -12.27 42.98 -19.32
CA GLY A 145 -13.34 43.92 -19.66
C GLY A 145 -12.81 44.99 -20.61
N PHE A 146 -13.37 45.06 -21.82
CA PHE A 146 -13.17 46.21 -22.70
C PHE A 146 -14.04 47.37 -22.18
N LYS A 147 -13.41 48.53 -21.98
CA LYS A 147 -14.10 49.76 -21.66
C LYS A 147 -14.44 50.46 -22.99
N GLU A 148 -15.73 50.53 -23.31
CA GLU A 148 -16.25 51.48 -24.30
C GLU A 148 -16.22 52.91 -23.74
#